data_AF-A0A7M7KL75-F1
#
_entry.id   AF-A0A7M7KL75-F1
#
_cell.length_a   1.000
_cell.length_b   1.000
_cell.length_c   1.000
_cell.angle_alpha   90.00
_cell.angle_beta   90.00
_cell.angle_gamma   90.00
#
_symmetry.space_group_name_H-M   'P 1'
#
loop_
_entity.id
_entity.type
_entity.pdbx_description
1 polymer ?
#
loop_
_entity_poly.entity_id
_entity_poly.type
_entity_poly.pdbx_seq_one_letter_code
_entity_poly.pdbx_strand_id
1 'polypeptide(L)'
;MTKDRLAALRAAQGDNDDVAVSVEEQRAQGFMDEFFAEVEEIRENIDKIQTNVEEVKKKHSSILSAPQTDEKVKQELDDMMADIKKTANRVRQKLKHMEQSIEQLEQTQMMSADFRIRKTQHSMLSQKFVEVMTDYNKTQTDYRERCKARIQRQLEITGRVTTNEELEEMLETGNPAIFTQGIIMETQQAKQTLADIEARHADIMKLENSIRELHDMFMDMAMLVESQGEMIDRIEYHVEHARDYIETAKQDTKKALVYQSKARRKLIFLAILGICLLILFVIILSSIL
;
A
#
# COMPACT_ATOMS: atom_id res chain seq x y z
N MET A 1 -19.17 -23.72 5.04
CA MET A 1 -20.39 -23.13 5.64
C MET A 1 -20.24 -23.10 7.14
N THR A 2 -19.76 -21.98 7.69
CA THR A 2 -19.75 -21.72 9.12
C THR A 2 -21.19 -21.51 9.56
N LYS A 3 -21.73 -22.43 10.35
CA LYS A 3 -23.11 -22.32 10.86
C LYS A 3 -23.19 -21.11 11.78
N ASP A 4 -24.10 -20.19 11.48
CA ASP A 4 -24.43 -19.06 12.35
C ASP A 4 -24.93 -19.59 13.71
N ARG A 5 -24.19 -19.30 14.78
CA ARG A 5 -24.49 -19.70 16.17
C ARG A 5 -24.88 -18.52 17.03
N LEU A 6 -25.07 -17.33 16.45
CA LEU A 6 -25.43 -16.11 17.17
C LEU A 6 -26.76 -16.28 17.92
N ALA A 7 -27.74 -16.93 17.28
CA ALA A 7 -29.03 -17.24 17.88
C ALA A 7 -28.92 -18.21 19.07
N ALA A 8 -28.02 -19.20 18.97
CA ALA A 8 -27.78 -20.17 20.05
C ALA A 8 -27.07 -19.52 21.27
N LEU A 9 -26.21 -18.54 21.03
CA LEU A 9 -25.56 -17.75 22.09
C LEU A 9 -26.55 -16.85 22.82
N ARG A 10 -27.44 -16.17 22.10
CA ARG A 10 -28.52 -15.37 22.72
C ARG A 10 -29.48 -16.22 23.55
N ALA A 11 -29.79 -17.43 23.10
CA ALA A 11 -30.64 -18.37 23.84
C ALA A 11 -29.96 -18.92 25.10
N ALA A 12 -28.63 -19.00 25.13
CA ALA A 12 -27.85 -19.46 26.29
C ALA A 12 -27.61 -18.37 27.35
N GLN A 13 -27.86 -17.09 27.04
CA GLN A 13 -27.77 -15.95 27.96
C GLN A 13 -28.99 -15.78 28.88
N GLY A 14 -29.82 -16.81 29.02
CA GLY A 14 -30.95 -16.80 29.94
C GLY A 14 -30.51 -16.69 31.41
N ASP A 15 -30.93 -15.59 32.03
CA ASP A 15 -31.30 -15.47 33.45
C ASP A 15 -30.19 -15.48 34.51
N ASN A 16 -29.03 -14.85 34.25
CA ASN A 16 -28.08 -14.48 35.30
C ASN A 16 -27.72 -13.00 35.23
N ASP A 17 -28.21 -12.25 36.23
CA ASP A 17 -27.85 -10.90 36.65
C ASP A 17 -27.28 -9.99 35.57
N ASP A 18 -28.13 -9.09 35.09
CA ASP A 18 -27.76 -7.86 34.37
C ASP A 18 -26.81 -7.00 35.22
N VAL A 19 -25.53 -7.38 35.27
CA VAL A 19 -24.46 -6.40 35.37
C VAL A 19 -24.39 -5.77 33.98
N ALA A 20 -25.27 -4.81 33.75
CA ALA A 20 -25.16 -3.90 32.63
C ALA A 20 -23.79 -3.21 32.76
N VAL A 21 -22.79 -3.77 32.08
CA VAL A 21 -21.60 -3.03 31.70
C VAL A 21 -22.14 -1.98 30.75
N SER A 22 -22.40 -0.78 31.28
CA SER A 22 -22.62 0.42 30.50
C SER A 22 -21.35 0.60 29.66
N VAL A 23 -21.36 0.05 28.45
CA VAL A 23 -20.51 0.56 27.39
C VAL A 23 -21.06 1.95 27.14
N GLU A 24 -20.53 2.92 27.87
CA GLU A 24 -20.76 4.32 27.58
C GLU A 24 -20.42 4.49 26.11
N GLU A 25 -21.46 4.79 25.34
CA GLU A 25 -21.41 5.23 23.96
C GLU A 25 -20.76 6.62 23.93
N GLN A 26 -19.53 6.71 24.45
CA GLN A 26 -18.61 7.74 24.03
C GLN A 26 -18.53 7.55 22.53
N ARG A 27 -19.04 8.56 21.81
CA ARG A 27 -18.96 8.72 20.37
C ARG A 27 -17.48 8.69 19.98
N ALA A 28 -16.93 7.49 19.90
CA ALA A 28 -15.53 7.23 19.75
C ALA A 28 -15.15 7.63 18.33
N GLN A 29 -14.10 8.43 18.18
CA GLN A 29 -13.25 8.26 17.00
C GLN A 29 -13.00 6.75 16.87
N GLY A 30 -13.43 6.17 15.76
CA GLY A 30 -13.26 4.75 15.52
C GLY A 30 -11.79 4.39 15.61
N PHE A 31 -11.55 3.16 16.06
CA PHE A 31 -10.20 2.64 16.24
C PHE A 31 -9.41 2.76 14.93
N MET A 32 -8.32 3.56 14.95
CA MET A 32 -7.46 3.85 13.80
C MET A 32 -8.14 4.55 12.61
N ASP A 33 -9.25 5.27 12.80
CA ASP A 33 -9.98 5.92 11.69
C ASP A 33 -9.08 6.79 10.80
N GLU A 34 -8.21 7.61 11.40
CA GLU A 34 -7.28 8.48 10.65
C GLU A 34 -6.30 7.66 9.80
N PHE A 35 -5.79 6.56 10.35
CA PHE A 35 -4.87 5.67 9.64
C PHE A 35 -5.59 4.95 8.49
N PHE A 36 -6.81 4.46 8.71
CA PHE A 36 -7.58 3.83 7.64
C PHE A 36 -7.98 4.81 6.55
N ALA A 37 -8.26 6.07 6.88
CA ALA A 37 -8.46 7.12 5.89
C ALA A 37 -7.20 7.36 5.05
N GLU A 38 -6.01 7.36 5.67
CA GLU A 38 -4.73 7.47 4.94
C GLU A 38 -4.48 6.25 4.03
N VAL A 39 -4.75 5.03 4.52
CA VAL A 39 -4.65 3.78 3.74
C VAL A 39 -5.57 3.81 2.52
N GLU A 40 -6.82 4.23 2.70
CA GLU A 40 -7.78 4.30 1.59
C GLU A 40 -7.37 5.37 0.58
N GLU A 41 -6.89 6.53 1.02
CA GLU A 41 -6.36 7.55 0.09
C GLU A 41 -5.17 7.03 -0.72
N ILE A 42 -4.25 6.28 -0.11
CA ILE A 42 -3.13 5.67 -0.83
C ILE A 42 -3.65 4.67 -1.86
N ARG A 43 -4.60 3.82 -1.47
CA ARG A 43 -5.21 2.81 -2.34
C ARG A 43 -5.90 3.45 -3.55
N GLU A 44 -6.75 4.45 -3.33
CA GLU A 44 -7.43 5.18 -4.41
C GLU A 44 -6.43 5.81 -5.38
N ASN A 45 -5.31 6.32 -4.86
CA ASN A 45 -4.24 6.86 -5.70
C ASN A 45 -3.54 5.81 -6.55
N ILE A 46 -3.28 4.62 -5.98
CA ILE A 46 -2.69 3.50 -6.72
C ILE A 46 -3.65 3.03 -7.82
N ASP A 47 -4.94 2.89 -7.51
CA ASP A 47 -5.97 2.50 -8.49
C ASP A 47 -6.13 3.54 -9.60
N LYS A 48 -6.02 4.83 -9.26
CA LYS A 48 -5.99 5.93 -10.24
C LYS A 48 -4.77 5.84 -11.17
N ILE A 49 -3.59 5.58 -10.62
CA ILE A 49 -2.38 5.37 -11.44
C ILE A 49 -2.61 4.19 -12.38
N GLN A 50 -3.08 3.05 -11.87
CA GLN A 50 -3.34 1.87 -12.68
C GLN A 50 -4.31 2.16 -13.84
N THR A 51 -5.38 2.92 -13.58
CA THR A 51 -6.33 3.34 -14.61
C THR A 51 -5.66 4.23 -15.67
N ASN A 52 -4.87 5.21 -15.25
CA ASN A 52 -4.14 6.08 -16.17
C ASN A 52 -3.11 5.30 -17.01
N VAL A 53 -2.44 4.29 -16.44
CA VAL A 53 -1.50 3.42 -17.16
C VAL A 53 -2.20 2.70 -18.31
N GLU A 54 -3.40 2.15 -18.08
CA GLU A 54 -4.20 1.51 -19.13
C GLU A 54 -4.63 2.49 -20.23
N GLU A 55 -4.99 3.72 -19.87
CA GLU A 55 -5.31 4.76 -20.87
C GLU A 55 -4.08 5.21 -21.66
N VAL A 56 -2.92 5.31 -21.02
CA VAL A 56 -1.63 5.57 -21.67
C VAL A 56 -1.32 4.47 -22.70
N LYS A 57 -1.50 3.18 -22.36
CA LYS A 57 -1.34 2.06 -23.31
C LYS A 57 -2.22 2.24 -24.55
N LYS A 58 -3.49 2.61 -24.37
CA LYS A 58 -4.44 2.84 -25.48
C LYS A 58 -4.00 4.02 -26.36
N LYS A 59 -3.58 5.14 -25.77
CA LYS A 59 -3.13 6.32 -26.51
C LYS A 59 -1.83 6.07 -27.27
N HIS A 60 -0.87 5.40 -26.65
CA HIS A 60 0.35 4.94 -27.33
C HIS A 60 0.03 4.09 -28.57
N SER A 61 -0.90 3.14 -28.45
CA SER A 61 -1.36 2.34 -29.58
C SER A 61 -2.02 3.19 -30.68
N SER A 62 -2.89 4.13 -30.29
CA SER A 62 -3.55 5.06 -31.21
C SER A 62 -2.56 5.93 -31.98
N ILE A 63 -1.54 6.44 -31.29
CA ILE A 63 -0.49 7.30 -31.86
C ILE A 63 0.34 6.53 -32.90
N LEU A 64 0.69 5.26 -32.64
CA LEU A 64 1.46 4.46 -33.59
C LEU A 64 0.63 3.99 -34.81
N SER A 65 -0.68 3.89 -34.65
CA SER A 65 -1.59 3.44 -35.71
C SER A 65 -1.96 4.55 -36.70
N ALA A 66 -1.78 5.82 -36.31
CA ALA A 66 -2.12 6.97 -37.14
C ALA A 66 -0.89 7.50 -37.90
N PRO A 67 -0.96 7.73 -39.23
CA PRO A 67 0.13 8.35 -40.01
C PRO A 67 0.41 9.80 -39.62
N GLN A 68 -0.60 10.50 -39.11
CA GLN A 68 -0.48 11.82 -38.51
C GLN A 68 -1.12 11.76 -37.12
N THR A 69 -0.36 12.14 -36.10
CA THR A 69 -0.84 12.22 -34.73
C THR A 69 -1.76 13.42 -34.57
N ASP A 70 -2.93 13.20 -34.01
CA ASP A 70 -3.78 14.29 -33.51
C ASP A 70 -3.08 14.94 -32.31
N GLU A 71 -2.78 16.24 -32.42
CA GLU A 71 -2.12 17.02 -31.37
C GLU A 71 -2.91 16.94 -30.06
N LYS A 72 -4.25 16.81 -30.14
CA LYS A 72 -5.11 16.62 -28.97
C LYS A 72 -4.80 15.31 -28.24
N VAL A 73 -4.59 14.22 -28.96
CA VAL A 73 -4.26 12.91 -28.37
C VAL A 73 -2.89 12.96 -27.69
N LYS A 74 -1.94 13.69 -28.28
CA LYS A 74 -0.61 13.90 -27.71
C LYS A 74 -0.66 14.74 -26.43
N GLN A 75 -1.45 15.80 -26.42
CA GLN A 75 -1.67 16.61 -25.22
C GLN A 75 -2.33 15.80 -24.09
N GLU A 76 -3.37 15.03 -24.40
CA GLU A 76 -4.03 14.17 -23.41
C GLU A 76 -3.10 13.07 -22.87
N LEU A 77 -2.16 12.58 -23.68
CA LEU A 77 -1.11 11.66 -23.23
C LEU A 77 -0.14 12.35 -22.26
N ASP A 78 0.36 13.53 -22.63
CA ASP A 78 1.28 14.31 -21.78
C ASP A 78 0.62 14.64 -20.42
N ASP A 79 -0.66 15.02 -20.42
CA ASP A 79 -1.43 15.30 -19.20
C ASP A 79 -1.56 14.05 -18.31
N MET A 80 -1.81 12.87 -18.89
CA MET A 80 -1.87 11.62 -18.13
C MET A 80 -0.51 11.20 -17.57
N MET A 81 0.58 11.37 -18.32
CA MET A 81 1.93 11.10 -17.83
C MET A 81 2.27 12.03 -16.64
N ALA A 82 1.88 13.30 -16.73
CA ALA A 82 2.05 14.26 -15.63
C ALA A 82 1.20 13.89 -14.40
N ASP A 83 -0.04 13.44 -14.60
CA ASP A 83 -0.92 13.00 -13.51
C ASP A 83 -0.43 11.72 -12.82
N ILE A 84 0.08 10.75 -13.60
CA ILE A 84 0.76 9.56 -13.07
C ILE A 84 1.94 9.98 -12.20
N LYS A 85 2.82 10.84 -12.72
CA LYS A 85 4.00 11.34 -11.98
C LYS A 85 3.60 12.02 -10.67
N LYS A 86 2.61 12.91 -10.71
CA LYS A 86 2.15 13.65 -9.52
C LYS A 86 1.54 12.70 -8.49
N THR A 87 0.68 11.78 -8.94
CA THR A 87 -0.02 10.84 -8.06
C THR A 87 0.97 9.83 -7.45
N ALA A 88 1.92 9.32 -8.23
CA ALA A 88 2.96 8.41 -7.75
C ALA A 88 3.87 9.06 -6.70
N ASN A 89 4.25 10.33 -6.88
CA ASN A 89 5.00 11.06 -5.85
C ASN A 89 4.20 11.24 -4.55
N ARG A 90 2.89 11.48 -4.64
CA ARG A 90 2.01 11.55 -3.46
C ARG A 90 1.96 10.21 -2.72
N VAL A 91 1.80 9.10 -3.44
CA VAL A 91 1.82 7.75 -2.86
C VAL A 91 3.16 7.48 -2.18
N ARG A 92 4.29 7.75 -2.85
CA ARG A 92 5.63 7.59 -2.29
C ARG A 92 5.80 8.35 -0.96
N GLN A 93 5.38 9.62 -0.90
CA GLN A 93 5.50 10.43 0.32
C GLN A 93 4.66 9.87 1.47
N LYS A 94 3.44 9.42 1.20
CA LYS A 94 2.56 8.83 2.21
C LYS A 94 3.07 7.48 2.72
N LEU A 95 3.55 6.61 1.82
CA LEU A 95 4.19 5.35 2.23
C LEU A 95 5.39 5.60 3.14
N LYS A 96 6.26 6.55 2.79
CA LYS A 96 7.40 6.94 3.62
C LYS A 96 6.99 7.50 4.99
N HIS A 97 5.92 8.30 5.04
CA HIS A 97 5.37 8.78 6.31
C HIS A 97 4.84 7.64 7.18
N MET A 98 4.13 6.70 6.57
CA MET A 98 3.62 5.50 7.25
C MET A 98 4.77 4.63 7.78
N GLU A 99 5.83 4.44 7.01
CA GLU A 99 7.06 3.75 7.45
C GLU A 99 7.66 4.40 8.71
N GLN A 100 7.87 5.72 8.69
CA GLN A 100 8.40 6.46 9.85
C GLN A 100 7.52 6.30 11.09
N SER A 101 6.20 6.31 10.91
CA SER A 101 5.25 6.07 12.00
C SER A 101 5.38 4.64 12.55
N ILE A 102 5.58 3.65 11.69
CA ILE A 102 5.79 2.24 12.09
C ILE A 102 7.11 2.09 12.87
N GLU A 103 8.21 2.71 12.42
CA GLU A 103 9.51 2.66 13.11
C GLU A 103 9.42 3.25 14.54
N GLN A 104 8.68 4.34 14.73
CA GLN A 104 8.45 4.94 16.04
C GLN A 104 7.64 4.02 16.97
N LEU A 105 6.63 3.34 16.42
CA LEU A 105 5.84 2.35 17.15
C LEU A 105 6.65 1.09 17.46
N GLU A 106 7.61 0.72 16.61
CA GLU A 106 8.50 -0.41 16.86
C GLU A 106 9.34 -0.18 18.14
N GLN A 107 9.78 1.05 18.41
CA GLN A 107 10.58 1.32 19.60
C GLN A 107 9.79 1.26 20.92
N THR A 108 8.47 1.38 20.86
CA THR A 108 7.62 1.58 22.05
C THR A 108 6.57 0.49 22.25
N GLN A 109 6.07 -0.13 21.19
CA GLN A 109 4.89 -0.99 21.17
C GLN A 109 4.94 -2.09 20.10
N MET A 110 6.08 -2.76 19.87
CA MET A 110 6.28 -3.83 18.85
C MET A 110 5.19 -4.93 18.82
N MET A 111 4.50 -5.11 19.93
CA MET A 111 3.59 -6.21 20.17
C MET A 111 2.10 -5.80 20.05
N SER A 112 1.79 -4.51 19.84
CA SER A 112 0.41 -4.04 19.76
C SER A 112 -0.31 -4.48 18.47
N ALA A 113 -1.63 -4.60 18.53
CA ALA A 113 -2.46 -4.87 17.36
C ALA A 113 -2.39 -3.72 16.33
N ASP A 114 -2.31 -2.46 16.81
CA ASP A 114 -2.12 -1.26 15.99
C ASP A 114 -0.81 -1.33 15.17
N PHE A 115 0.32 -1.66 15.81
CA PHE A 115 1.59 -1.84 15.13
C PHE A 115 1.52 -2.90 14.01
N ARG A 116 0.91 -4.06 14.30
CA ARG A 116 0.76 -5.14 13.31
C ARG A 116 -0.09 -4.70 12.13
N ILE A 117 -1.22 -4.06 12.38
CA ILE A 117 -2.14 -3.63 11.32
C ILE A 117 -1.44 -2.59 10.43
N ARG A 118 -0.76 -1.60 11.02
CA ARG A 118 0.01 -0.60 10.26
C ARG A 118 1.09 -1.24 9.40
N LYS A 119 1.89 -2.16 9.97
CA LYS A 119 2.96 -2.87 9.26
C LYS A 119 2.44 -3.71 8.10
N THR A 120 1.35 -4.45 8.29
CA THR A 120 0.72 -5.25 7.23
C THR A 120 0.17 -4.36 6.10
N GLN A 121 -0.57 -3.31 6.43
CA GLN A 121 -1.13 -2.40 5.42
C GLN A 121 -0.05 -1.68 4.62
N HIS A 122 0.99 -1.16 5.29
CA HIS A 122 2.14 -0.55 4.63
C HIS A 122 2.76 -1.51 3.60
N SER A 123 2.93 -2.77 3.97
CA SER A 123 3.54 -3.77 3.10
C SER A 123 2.68 -4.09 1.87
N MET A 124 1.38 -4.31 2.08
CA MET A 124 0.44 -4.56 0.98
C MET A 124 0.37 -3.39 0.00
N LEU A 125 0.28 -2.15 0.50
CA LEU A 125 0.23 -0.95 -0.32
C LEU A 125 1.54 -0.72 -1.08
N SER A 126 2.69 -0.94 -0.43
CA SER A 126 4.01 -0.82 -1.05
C SER A 126 4.17 -1.82 -2.21
N GLN A 127 3.79 -3.08 -1.99
CA GLN A 127 3.86 -4.10 -3.03
C GLN A 127 2.94 -3.77 -4.21
N LYS A 128 1.70 -3.35 -3.93
CA LYS A 128 0.75 -2.95 -4.98
C LYS A 128 1.24 -1.75 -5.78
N PHE A 129 1.84 -0.76 -5.12
CA PHE A 129 2.43 0.39 -5.77
C PHE A 129 3.58 -0.01 -6.70
N VAL A 130 4.51 -0.85 -6.23
CA VAL A 130 5.63 -1.35 -7.06
C VAL A 130 5.13 -2.14 -8.26
N GLU A 131 4.11 -2.98 -8.09
CA GLU A 131 3.48 -3.72 -9.19
C GLU A 131 2.98 -2.76 -10.29
N VAL A 132 2.19 -1.75 -9.92
CA VAL A 132 1.62 -0.78 -10.86
C VAL A 132 2.71 0.07 -11.53
N MET A 133 3.72 0.52 -10.79
CA MET A 133 4.82 1.30 -11.36
C MET A 133 5.70 0.45 -12.29
N THR A 134 5.85 -0.85 -12.02
CA THR A 134 6.56 -1.80 -12.90
C THR A 134 5.81 -1.97 -14.23
N ASP A 135 4.48 -2.10 -14.18
CA ASP A 135 3.65 -2.16 -15.39
C ASP A 135 3.68 -0.86 -16.19
N TYR A 136 3.71 0.30 -15.51
CA TYR A 136 3.92 1.58 -16.17
C TYR A 136 5.30 1.64 -16.86
N ASN A 137 6.39 1.25 -16.18
CA ASN A 137 7.71 1.23 -16.78
C ASN A 137 7.77 0.31 -18.02
N LYS A 138 7.19 -0.88 -17.92
CA LYS A 138 7.07 -1.82 -19.05
C LYS A 138 6.31 -1.19 -20.22
N THR A 139 5.22 -0.48 -19.94
CA THR A 139 4.45 0.24 -20.98
C THR A 139 5.29 1.28 -21.70
N GLN A 140 6.10 2.06 -20.95
CA GLN A 140 7.00 3.07 -21.52
C GLN A 140 8.09 2.43 -22.39
N THR A 141 8.73 1.37 -21.90
CA THR A 141 9.77 0.63 -22.65
C THR A 141 9.20 0.00 -23.92
N ASP A 142 8.04 -0.67 -23.83
CA ASP A 142 7.38 -1.27 -24.99
C ASP A 142 7.03 -0.22 -26.06
N TYR A 143 6.60 0.97 -25.65
CA TYR A 143 6.32 2.06 -26.58
C TYR A 143 7.60 2.66 -27.18
N ARG A 144 8.68 2.81 -26.41
CA ARG A 144 10.00 3.25 -26.89
C ARG A 144 10.50 2.32 -28.00
N GLU A 145 10.46 1.01 -27.79
CA GLU A 145 10.90 0.02 -28.78
C GLU A 145 10.06 0.06 -30.05
N ARG A 146 8.74 0.29 -29.93
CA ARG A 146 7.87 0.48 -31.11
C ARG A 146 8.19 1.77 -31.86
N CYS A 147 8.50 2.87 -31.17
CA CYS A 147 8.96 4.10 -31.81
C CYS A 147 10.29 3.90 -32.54
N LYS A 148 11.26 3.22 -31.91
CA LYS A 148 12.54 2.84 -32.53
C LYS A 148 12.31 2.02 -33.80
N ALA A 149 11.49 0.97 -33.74
CA ALA A 149 11.16 0.13 -34.90
C ALA A 149 10.50 0.93 -36.04
N ARG A 150 9.63 1.91 -35.73
CA ARG A 150 9.06 2.80 -36.75
C ARG A 150 10.13 3.69 -37.39
N ILE A 151 11.05 4.27 -36.61
CA ILE A 151 12.16 5.07 -37.16
C ILE A 151 13.04 4.22 -38.08
N GLN A 152 13.41 3.00 -37.65
CA GLN A 152 14.18 2.07 -38.48
C GLN A 152 13.49 1.80 -39.82
N ARG A 153 12.19 1.49 -39.77
CA ARG A 153 11.41 1.23 -40.98
C ARG A 153 11.34 2.44 -41.91
N GLN A 154 11.23 3.65 -41.35
CA GLN A 154 11.24 4.89 -42.10
C GLN A 154 12.60 5.18 -42.76
N LEU A 155 13.70 4.89 -42.08
CA LEU A 155 15.05 4.99 -42.66
C LEU A 155 15.24 4.03 -43.84
N GLU A 156 14.76 2.78 -43.71
CA GLU A 156 14.81 1.79 -44.80
C GLU A 156 14.03 2.25 -46.04
N ILE A 157 12.87 2.89 -45.85
CA ILE A 157 12.06 3.45 -46.96
C ILE A 157 12.84 4.53 -47.71
N THR A 158 13.67 5.31 -47.01
CA THR A 158 14.53 6.33 -47.61
C THR A 158 15.82 5.77 -48.22
N GLY A 159 16.02 4.45 -48.15
CA GLY A 159 17.18 3.75 -48.71
C GLY A 159 18.40 3.68 -47.79
N ARG A 160 18.24 4.08 -46.51
CA ARG A 160 19.29 3.96 -45.49
C ARG A 160 19.03 2.72 -44.65
N VAL A 161 19.80 1.66 -44.90
CA VAL A 161 19.82 0.48 -44.01
C VAL A 161 20.60 0.87 -42.76
N THR A 162 20.04 0.60 -41.58
CA THR A 162 20.65 0.94 -40.29
C THR A 162 20.47 -0.24 -39.34
N THR A 163 21.56 -0.66 -38.71
CA THR A 163 21.53 -1.73 -37.71
C THR A 163 20.84 -1.25 -36.43
N ASN A 164 20.47 -2.17 -35.54
CA ASN A 164 19.84 -1.81 -34.28
C ASN A 164 20.78 -1.01 -33.37
N GLU A 165 22.07 -1.31 -33.43
CA GLU A 165 23.14 -0.67 -32.67
C GLU A 165 23.42 0.73 -33.20
N GLU A 166 23.55 0.89 -34.53
CA GLU A 166 23.71 2.21 -35.16
C GLU A 166 22.51 3.12 -34.88
N LEU A 167 21.29 2.57 -34.93
CA LEU A 167 20.09 3.33 -34.62
C LEU A 167 20.06 3.78 -33.15
N GLU A 168 20.55 2.94 -32.22
CA GLU A 168 20.63 3.30 -30.81
C GLU A 168 21.61 4.45 -30.59
N GLU A 169 22.81 4.38 -31.18
CA GLU A 169 23.81 5.45 -31.12
C GLU A 169 23.26 6.78 -31.67
N MET A 170 22.46 6.71 -32.75
CA MET A 170 21.77 7.87 -33.32
C MET A 170 20.74 8.48 -32.36
N LEU A 171 20.01 7.65 -31.60
CA LEU A 171 19.06 8.10 -30.58
C LEU A 171 19.79 8.72 -29.38
N GLU A 172 20.88 8.10 -28.92
CA GLU A 172 21.69 8.57 -27.78
C GLU A 172 22.36 9.92 -28.04
N THR A 173 22.70 10.21 -29.29
CA THR A 173 23.29 11.50 -29.69
C THR A 173 22.32 12.66 -29.45
N GLY A 174 21.00 12.41 -29.41
CA GLY A 174 19.97 13.40 -29.12
C GLY A 174 19.82 14.50 -30.19
N ASN A 175 20.51 14.37 -31.33
CA ASN A 175 20.51 15.34 -32.42
C ASN A 175 19.59 14.88 -33.56
N PRO A 176 18.41 15.49 -33.76
CA PRO A 176 17.48 15.12 -34.84
C PRO A 176 18.09 15.19 -36.26
N ALA A 177 19.10 16.05 -36.46
CA ALA A 177 19.74 16.21 -37.75
C ALA A 177 20.53 14.97 -38.19
N ILE A 178 20.87 14.05 -37.29
CA ILE A 178 21.55 12.80 -37.63
C ILE A 178 20.69 11.90 -38.54
N PHE A 179 19.36 12.03 -38.43
CA PHE A 179 18.40 11.33 -39.28
C PHE A 179 18.27 11.98 -40.65
N THR A 180 18.51 13.29 -40.78
CA THR A 180 18.51 13.99 -42.08
C THR A 180 19.76 13.73 -42.93
N GLN A 181 20.85 13.30 -42.29
CA GLN A 181 22.15 13.18 -42.93
C GLN A 181 22.14 12.02 -43.93
N GLY A 182 22.22 12.35 -45.22
CA GLY A 182 22.21 11.38 -46.34
C GLY A 182 20.84 11.13 -46.98
N ILE A 183 19.76 11.76 -46.53
CA ILE A 183 18.43 11.65 -47.16
C ILE A 183 18.24 12.77 -48.19
N ILE A 184 17.95 12.40 -49.44
CA ILE A 184 17.65 13.36 -50.52
C ILE A 184 16.25 13.94 -50.29
N MET A 185 16.16 15.18 -49.82
CA MET A 185 14.90 15.89 -49.49
C MET A 185 14.10 16.40 -50.70
N GLU A 186 14.38 15.90 -51.91
CA GLU A 186 13.77 16.39 -53.15
C GLU A 186 12.32 15.93 -53.32
N THR A 187 11.92 14.83 -52.66
CA THR A 187 10.56 14.29 -52.77
C THR A 187 9.68 14.70 -51.59
N GLN A 188 8.38 14.90 -51.85
CA GLN A 188 7.39 15.14 -50.79
C GLN A 188 7.33 13.97 -49.79
N GLN A 189 7.57 12.75 -50.28
CA GLN A 189 7.64 11.54 -49.46
C GLN A 189 8.81 11.58 -48.48
N ALA A 190 10.02 11.97 -48.91
CA ALA A 190 11.18 12.10 -48.03
C ALA A 190 10.95 13.12 -46.91
N LYS A 191 10.30 14.25 -47.22
CA LYS A 191 9.93 15.26 -46.22
C LYS A 191 8.94 14.73 -45.18
N GLN A 192 7.94 13.96 -45.61
CA GLN A 192 6.95 13.38 -44.72
C GLN A 192 7.57 12.29 -43.83
N THR A 193 8.42 11.44 -44.39
CA THR A 193 9.17 10.44 -43.62
C THR A 193 10.05 11.08 -42.56
N LEU A 194 10.74 12.18 -42.90
CA LEU A 194 11.57 12.89 -41.94
C LEU A 194 10.75 13.47 -40.79
N ALA A 195 9.61 14.11 -41.08
CA ALA A 195 8.72 14.65 -40.05
C ALA A 195 8.19 13.56 -39.10
N ASP A 196 7.92 12.35 -39.61
CA ASP A 196 7.54 11.21 -38.76
C ASP A 196 8.72 10.76 -37.87
N ILE A 197 9.94 10.67 -38.42
CA ILE A 197 11.14 10.34 -37.64
C ILE A 197 11.37 11.36 -36.51
N GLU A 198 11.32 12.66 -36.82
CA GLU A 198 11.49 13.72 -35.83
C GLU A 198 10.42 13.65 -34.73
N ALA A 199 9.16 13.42 -35.10
CA ALA A 199 8.07 13.25 -34.14
C ALA A 199 8.27 12.03 -33.23
N ARG A 200 8.70 10.89 -33.79
CA ARG A 200 9.02 9.67 -33.01
C ARG A 200 10.22 9.86 -32.10
N HIS A 201 11.26 10.54 -32.58
CA HIS A 201 12.45 10.85 -31.77
C HIS A 201 12.09 11.74 -30.58
N ALA A 202 11.27 12.79 -30.81
CA ALA A 202 10.78 13.64 -29.73
C ALA A 202 9.96 12.86 -28.70
N ASP A 203 9.15 11.89 -29.14
CA ASP A 203 8.44 11.00 -28.23
C ASP A 203 9.44 10.15 -27.42
N ILE A 204 10.44 9.51 -28.03
CA ILE A 204 11.48 8.72 -27.33
C ILE A 204 12.16 9.54 -26.23
N MET A 205 12.55 10.79 -26.53
CA MET A 205 13.18 11.68 -25.53
C MET A 205 12.28 11.95 -24.32
N LYS A 206 10.97 12.10 -24.52
CA LYS A 206 10.00 12.24 -23.42
C LYS A 206 9.90 10.95 -22.60
N LEU A 207 9.86 9.79 -23.25
CA LEU A 207 9.81 8.49 -22.56
C LEU A 207 11.05 8.27 -21.70
N GLU A 208 12.25 8.57 -22.23
CA GLU A 208 13.51 8.42 -21.49
C GLU A 208 13.56 9.31 -20.25
N ASN A 209 13.05 10.55 -20.34
CA ASN A 209 12.89 11.40 -19.17
C ASN A 209 11.91 10.80 -18.16
N SER A 210 10.77 10.28 -18.61
CA SER A 210 9.81 9.60 -17.72
C SER A 210 10.43 8.36 -17.07
N ILE A 211 11.18 7.53 -17.80
CA ILE A 211 11.83 6.31 -17.30
C ILE A 211 12.92 6.66 -16.28
N ARG A 212 13.70 7.72 -16.52
CA ARG A 212 14.71 8.20 -15.56
C ARG A 212 14.08 8.62 -14.24
N GLU A 213 12.92 9.29 -14.28
CA GLU A 213 12.19 9.66 -13.07
C GLU A 213 11.61 8.44 -12.32
N LEU A 214 11.22 7.39 -13.05
CA LEU A 214 10.80 6.12 -12.45
C LEU A 214 11.97 5.40 -11.78
N HIS A 215 13.16 5.46 -12.36
CA HIS A 215 14.36 4.84 -11.79
C HIS A 215 14.64 5.36 -10.37
N ASP A 216 14.58 6.68 -10.15
CA ASP A 216 14.75 7.26 -8.82
C ASP A 216 13.71 6.74 -7.83
N MET A 217 12.47 6.55 -8.29
CA MET A 217 11.40 5.98 -7.48
C MET A 217 11.62 4.49 -7.18
N PHE A 218 12.12 3.72 -8.13
CA PHE A 218 12.44 2.30 -7.94
C PHE A 218 13.60 2.09 -6.96
N MET A 219 14.61 2.96 -6.96
CA MET A 219 15.69 2.88 -5.98
C MET A 219 15.17 3.05 -4.55
N ASP A 220 14.29 4.03 -4.32
CA ASP A 220 13.63 4.21 -3.02
C ASP A 220 12.77 2.99 -2.66
N MET A 221 11.98 2.47 -3.59
CA MET A 221 11.06 1.35 -3.33
C MET A 221 11.75 -0.01 -3.21
N ALA A 222 12.87 -0.22 -3.89
CA ALA A 222 13.67 -1.44 -3.72
C ALA A 222 14.18 -1.55 -2.28
N MET A 223 14.65 -0.44 -1.70
CA MET A 223 15.03 -0.40 -0.28
C MET A 223 13.84 -0.66 0.64
N LEU A 224 12.66 -0.08 0.35
CA LEU A 224 11.46 -0.35 1.13
C LEU A 224 11.02 -1.81 1.07
N VAL A 225 11.04 -2.44 -0.10
CA VAL A 225 10.57 -3.83 -0.27
C VAL A 225 11.59 -4.84 0.26
N GLU A 226 12.89 -4.58 0.10
CA GLU A 226 13.97 -5.44 0.61
C GLU A 226 14.00 -5.47 2.14
N SER A 227 13.79 -4.31 2.81
CA SER A 227 13.73 -4.24 4.27
C SER A 227 12.51 -4.96 4.87
N GLN A 228 11.48 -5.25 4.06
CA GLN A 228 10.24 -5.86 4.51
C GLN A 228 10.28 -7.38 4.64
N GLY A 229 11.24 -8.07 3.98
CA GLY A 229 11.43 -9.53 4.07
C GLY A 229 10.17 -10.36 3.72
N GLU A 230 10.22 -11.69 3.87
CA GLU A 230 9.09 -12.63 3.70
C GLU A 230 7.96 -12.41 4.73
N MET A 231 7.34 -11.23 4.76
CA MET A 231 6.17 -10.94 5.57
C MET A 231 4.86 -11.21 4.81
N ILE A 232 4.91 -11.97 3.71
CA ILE A 232 3.78 -12.17 2.80
C ILE A 232 3.00 -13.46 3.05
N ASP A 233 3.44 -14.35 3.96
CA ASP A 233 2.66 -15.56 4.32
C ASP A 233 2.27 -15.61 5.81
N ARG A 234 1.72 -14.49 6.33
CA ARG A 234 1.49 -14.27 7.77
C ARG A 234 0.06 -14.39 8.26
N ILE A 235 -0.80 -15.16 7.59
CA ILE A 235 -2.02 -15.61 8.29
C ILE A 235 -1.61 -16.48 9.49
N GLU A 236 -0.64 -17.39 9.31
CA GLU A 236 -0.19 -18.30 10.37
C GLU A 236 0.57 -17.57 11.49
N TYR A 237 1.53 -16.69 11.15
CA TYR A 237 2.30 -15.93 12.13
C TYR A 237 1.45 -14.97 12.99
N HIS A 238 0.48 -14.26 12.38
CA HIS A 238 -0.37 -13.35 13.14
C HIS A 238 -1.40 -14.10 14.01
N VAL A 239 -1.88 -15.26 13.56
CA VAL A 239 -2.75 -16.15 14.34
C VAL A 239 -1.99 -16.80 15.50
N GLU A 240 -0.75 -17.21 15.28
CA GLU A 240 0.13 -17.77 16.32
C GLU A 240 0.32 -16.78 17.47
N HIS A 241 0.70 -15.54 17.17
CA HIS A 241 0.87 -14.56 18.23
C HIS A 241 -0.43 -14.11 18.89
N ALA A 242 -1.58 -14.16 18.19
CA ALA A 242 -2.88 -13.90 18.81
C ALA A 242 -3.27 -14.99 19.81
N ARG A 243 -2.85 -16.24 19.56
CA ARG A 243 -3.03 -17.37 20.48
C ARG A 243 -2.29 -17.12 21.80
N ASP A 244 -1.06 -16.61 21.75
CA ASP A 244 -0.26 -16.33 22.97
C ASP A 244 -0.91 -15.29 23.89
N TYR A 245 -1.57 -14.26 23.30
CA TYR A 245 -2.35 -13.28 24.06
C TYR A 245 -3.57 -13.90 24.74
N ILE A 246 -4.32 -14.74 24.01
CA ILE A 246 -5.49 -15.44 24.57
C ILE A 246 -5.05 -16.39 25.70
N GLU A 247 -3.90 -17.04 25.54
CA GLU A 247 -3.36 -17.94 26.56
C GLU A 247 -2.95 -17.18 27.82
N THR A 248 -2.30 -16.03 27.67
CA THR A 248 -1.94 -15.15 28.80
C THR A 248 -3.19 -14.59 29.49
N ALA A 249 -4.18 -14.10 28.75
CA ALA A 249 -5.47 -13.63 29.30
C ALA A 249 -6.24 -14.75 30.03
N LYS A 250 -6.18 -15.98 29.51
CA LYS A 250 -6.75 -17.16 30.18
C LYS A 250 -6.03 -17.49 31.49
N GLN A 251 -4.71 -17.33 31.54
CA GLN A 251 -3.96 -17.50 32.78
C GLN A 251 -4.29 -16.42 33.82
N ASP A 252 -4.42 -15.17 33.39
CA ASP A 252 -4.70 -14.06 34.31
C ASP A 252 -6.13 -14.09 34.84
N THR A 253 -7.12 -14.48 34.02
CA THR A 253 -8.49 -14.77 34.51
C THR A 253 -8.51 -15.92 35.52
N LYS A 254 -7.71 -16.97 35.30
CA LYS A 254 -7.57 -18.08 36.26
C LYS A 254 -6.95 -17.61 37.58
N LYS A 255 -5.89 -16.79 37.53
CA LYS A 255 -5.29 -16.18 38.74
C LYS A 255 -6.29 -15.28 39.47
N ALA A 256 -7.07 -14.48 38.74
CA ALA A 256 -8.10 -13.60 39.30
C ALA A 256 -9.16 -14.39 40.09
N LEU A 257 -9.63 -15.53 39.56
CA LEU A 257 -10.55 -16.42 40.29
C LEU A 257 -9.93 -16.99 41.57
N VAL A 258 -8.65 -17.37 41.53
CA VAL A 258 -7.94 -17.84 42.73
C VAL A 258 -7.83 -16.73 43.77
N TYR A 259 -7.48 -15.50 43.37
CA TYR A 259 -7.44 -14.34 44.26
C TYR A 259 -8.82 -14.03 44.86
N GLN A 260 -9.89 -14.03 44.06
CA GLN A 260 -11.25 -13.84 44.54
C GLN A 260 -11.65 -14.92 45.57
N SER A 261 -11.30 -16.19 45.32
CA SER A 261 -11.58 -17.29 46.26
C SER A 261 -10.81 -17.16 47.60
N LYS A 262 -9.58 -16.63 47.56
CA LYS A 262 -8.77 -16.37 48.76
C LYS A 262 -9.31 -15.15 49.52
N ALA A 263 -9.71 -14.09 48.82
CA ALA A 263 -10.32 -12.91 49.41
C ALA A 263 -11.64 -13.25 50.15
N ARG A 264 -12.51 -14.06 49.52
CA ARG A 264 -13.75 -14.55 50.16
C ARG A 264 -13.47 -15.34 51.45
N ARG A 265 -12.47 -16.22 51.45
CA ARG A 265 -12.06 -16.97 52.66
C ARG A 265 -11.56 -16.05 53.77
N LYS A 266 -10.78 -15.02 53.44
CA LYS A 266 -10.33 -14.00 54.41
C LYS A 266 -11.49 -13.19 54.98
N LEU A 267 -12.45 -12.80 54.15
CA LEU A 267 -13.67 -12.10 54.61
C LEU A 267 -14.50 -12.95 55.58
N ILE A 268 -14.69 -14.24 55.28
CA ILE A 268 -15.41 -15.16 56.19
C ILE A 268 -14.66 -15.29 57.52
N PHE A 269 -13.33 -15.41 57.49
CA PHE A 269 -12.53 -15.50 58.71
C PHE A 269 -12.62 -14.22 59.56
N LEU A 270 -12.57 -13.04 58.93
CA LEU A 270 -12.76 -11.75 59.61
C LEU A 270 -14.17 -11.62 60.20
N ALA A 271 -15.20 -12.09 59.48
CA ALA A 271 -16.58 -12.07 59.97
C ALA A 271 -16.75 -12.96 61.22
N ILE A 272 -16.18 -14.17 61.21
CA ILE A 272 -16.21 -15.08 62.37
C ILE A 272 -15.47 -14.45 63.56
N LEU A 273 -14.29 -13.87 63.34
CA LEU A 273 -13.53 -13.17 64.38
C LEU A 273 -14.35 -12.02 65.00
N GLY A 274 -15.02 -11.22 64.16
CA GLY A 274 -15.89 -10.12 64.61
C GLY A 274 -17.06 -10.61 65.46
N ILE A 275 -17.71 -11.71 65.06
CA ILE A 275 -18.81 -12.32 65.84
C ILE A 275 -18.31 -12.82 67.20
N CYS A 276 -17.16 -13.50 67.25
CA CYS A 276 -16.57 -13.98 68.51
C CYS A 276 -16.26 -12.84 69.49
N LEU A 277 -15.70 -11.73 68.99
CA LEU A 277 -15.42 -10.54 69.81
C LEU A 277 -16.70 -9.91 70.35
N LEU A 278 -17.77 -9.88 69.56
CA LEU A 278 -19.08 -9.36 69.96
C LEU A 278 -19.70 -10.21 71.07
N ILE A 279 -19.62 -11.54 70.96
CA ILE A 279 -20.08 -12.46 72.01
C ILE A 279 -19.28 -12.26 73.31
N LEU A 280 -17.95 -12.19 73.23
CA LEU A 280 -17.10 -11.91 74.40
C LEU A 280 -17.46 -10.59 75.07
N PHE A 281 -17.70 -9.54 74.28
CA PHE A 281 -18.10 -8.23 74.79
C PHE A 281 -19.44 -8.29 75.54
N VAL A 282 -20.43 -9.02 75.01
CA VAL A 282 -21.73 -9.21 75.68
C VAL A 282 -21.56 -9.98 77.00
N ILE A 283 -20.74 -11.04 77.03
CA ILE A 283 -20.48 -11.81 78.25
C ILE A 283 -19.84 -10.92 79.32
N ILE A 284 -18.82 -10.15 78.96
CA ILE A 284 -18.13 -9.25 79.89
C ILE A 284 -19.11 -8.20 80.43
N LEU A 285 -19.92 -7.56 79.58
CA LEU A 285 -20.96 -6.63 80.01
C LEU A 285 -21.96 -7.28 80.99
N SER A 286 -22.43 -8.50 80.69
CA SER A 286 -23.37 -9.22 81.56
C SER A 286 -22.76 -9.65 82.90
N SER A 287 -21.44 -9.77 82.99
CA SER A 287 -20.74 -10.11 84.24
C SER A 287 -20.42 -8.89 85.11
N ILE A 288 -20.45 -7.69 84.52
CA ILE A 288 -20.17 -6.41 85.20
C ILE A 288 -21.46 -5.73 85.67
N LEU A 289 -22.59 -5.95 84.97
CA LEU A 289 -23.91 -5.45 85.31
C LEU A 289 -24.62 -6.36 86.33
#